data_AF-A0A940KSA4-F1
#
_entry.id   AF-A0A940KSA4-F1
#
_cell.length_a   1.000
_cell.length_b   1.000
_cell.length_c   1.000
_cell.angle_alpha   90.00
_cell.angle_beta   90.00
_cell.angle_gamma   90.00
#
_symmetry.space_group_name_H-M   'P 1'
#
loop_
_entity.id
_entity.type
_entity.pdbx_description
1 polymer ?
#
loop_
_entity_poly.entity_id
_entity_poly.type
_entity_poly.pdbx_seq_one_letter_code
_entity_poly.pdbx_strand_id
1 'polypeptide(L)' 'MRWRKFNGEMIDLPIINAVEHAIKRETAAGFRLKVCIGTDSQVKGKETEFATVIVFLREGHGGFMFIHNEKTRQQ' A
#
# COMPACT_ATOMS: atom_id res chain seq x y z
N MET A 1 9.40 2.50 -8.44
CA MET A 1 8.50 2.49 -7.26
C MET A 1 8.67 1.17 -6.52
N ARG A 2 9.21 1.19 -5.30
CA ARG A 2 9.40 0.00 -4.47
C ARG A 2 8.26 -0.09 -3.46
N TRP A 3 7.45 -1.14 -3.54
CA TRP A 3 6.34 -1.39 -2.63
C TRP A 3 6.70 -2.52 -1.65
N ARG A 4 6.13 -2.47 -0.45
CA ARG A 4 6.31 -3.50 0.59
C ARG A 4 5.01 -3.75 1.35
N LYS A 5 4.89 -4.91 1.97
CA LYS A 5 3.85 -5.21 2.95
C LYS A 5 4.17 -4.54 4.29
N PHE A 6 3.20 -4.54 5.21
CA PHE A 6 3.37 -3.99 6.56
C PHE A 6 4.54 -4.62 7.33
N ASN A 7 4.74 -5.94 7.17
CA ASN A 7 5.84 -6.69 7.78
C ASN A 7 7.23 -6.42 7.16
N GLY A 8 7.33 -5.55 6.15
CA GLY A 8 8.58 -5.21 5.48
C GLY A 8 8.92 -6.06 4.26
N GLU A 9 8.16 -7.13 3.98
CA GLU A 9 8.36 -7.98 2.80
C GLU A 9 8.14 -7.16 1.51
N MET A 10 9.08 -7.26 0.57
CA MET A 10 8.99 -6.56 -0.71
C MET A 10 7.90 -7.14 -1.60
N ILE A 11 7.30 -6.28 -2.44
CA ILE A 11 6.36 -6.70 -3.48
C ILE A 11 7.08 -6.64 -4.81
N ASP A 12 7.41 -7.82 -5.36
CA ASP A 12 8.20 -7.94 -6.59
C ASP A 12 7.36 -7.78 -7.87
N LEU A 13 6.05 -7.77 -7.75
CA LEU A 13 5.13 -7.53 -8.86
C LEU A 13 4.90 -6.03 -9.08
N PRO A 14 4.60 -5.61 -10.32
CA PRO A 14 3.99 -4.30 -10.57
C PRO A 14 2.79 -4.12 -9.64
N ILE A 15 2.70 -2.96 -8.97
CA ILE A 15 1.72 -2.76 -7.90
C ILE A 15 0.28 -3.00 -8.35
N ILE A 16 -0.05 -2.68 -9.60
CA ILE A 16 -1.37 -2.93 -10.20
C ILE A 16 -1.69 -4.43 -10.15
N ASN A 17 -0.77 -5.29 -10.60
CA ASN A 17 -0.94 -6.74 -10.60
C ASN A 17 -1.02 -7.29 -9.17
N ALA A 18 -0.19 -6.75 -8.25
CA ALA A 18 -0.21 -7.16 -6.85
C ALA A 18 -1.55 -6.84 -6.17
N VAL A 19 -2.13 -5.67 -6.44
CA VAL A 19 -3.45 -5.24 -5.95
C VAL A 19 -4.55 -6.13 -6.53
N GLU A 20 -4.53 -6.36 -7.84
CA GLU A 20 -5.50 -7.23 -8.52
C GLU A 20 -5.47 -8.66 -7.94
N HIS A 21 -4.28 -9.24 -7.78
CA HIS A 21 -4.11 -10.57 -7.19
C HIS A 21 -4.62 -10.61 -5.74
N ALA A 22 -4.36 -9.58 -4.94
CA ALA A 22 -4.85 -9.50 -3.56
C ALA A 22 -6.38 -9.47 -3.51
N ILE A 23 -7.02 -8.64 -4.34
CA ILE A 23 -8.49 -8.56 -4.41
C ILE A 23 -9.08 -9.92 -4.81
N LYS A 24 -8.58 -10.52 -5.90
CA LYS A 24 -9.05 -11.85 -6.36
C LYS A 24 -8.89 -12.92 -5.28
N ARG A 25 -7.74 -12.99 -4.62
CA ARG A 25 -7.45 -13.98 -3.57
C ARG A 25 -8.41 -13.84 -2.39
N GLU A 26 -8.58 -12.65 -1.84
CA GLU A 26 -9.40 -12.47 -0.66
C GLU A 26 -10.90 -12.57 -0.96
N THR A 27 -11.35 -12.11 -2.14
CA THR A 27 -12.74 -12.32 -2.57
C THR A 27 -13.04 -13.80 -2.82
N ALA A 28 -12.11 -14.56 -3.41
CA ALA A 28 -12.25 -16.01 -3.56
C ALA A 28 -12.27 -16.75 -2.20
N ALA A 29 -11.62 -16.19 -1.18
CA ALA A 29 -11.70 -16.67 0.20
C ALA A 29 -13.00 -16.27 0.93
N GLY A 30 -13.93 -15.58 0.26
CA GLY A 30 -15.24 -15.21 0.80
C GLY A 30 -15.27 -13.89 1.58
N PHE A 31 -14.17 -13.11 1.58
CA PHE A 31 -14.14 -11.84 2.29
C PHE A 31 -14.77 -10.71 1.48
N ARG A 32 -15.63 -9.92 2.15
CA ARG A 32 -16.06 -8.62 1.64
C ARG A 32 -14.98 -7.58 1.92
N LEU A 33 -14.44 -7.01 0.85
CA LEU A 33 -13.31 -6.09 0.91
C LEU A 33 -13.75 -4.64 0.83
N LYS A 34 -13.13 -3.78 1.64
CA LYS A 34 -13.02 -2.34 1.41
C LYS A 34 -11.56 -2.01 1.12
N VAL A 35 -11.29 -1.45 -0.05
CA VAL A 35 -9.94 -1.06 -0.47
C VAL A 35 -9.85 0.46 -0.47
N CYS A 36 -8.85 1.00 0.23
CA CYS A 36 -8.58 2.44 0.32
C CYS A 36 -7.16 2.71 -0.15
N ILE A 37 -6.93 3.83 -0.83
CA ILE A 37 -5.60 4.33 -1.17
C ILE A 37 -5.46 5.76 -0.69
N GLY A 38 -4.30 6.10 -0.14
CA GLY A 38 -4.00 7.46 0.30
C GLY A 38 -2.49 7.71 0.32
N THR A 39 -2.13 8.98 0.22
CA THR A 39 -0.77 9.45 0.33
C THR A 39 -0.71 10.54 1.39
N ASP A 40 0.27 10.44 2.27
CA ASP A 40 0.66 11.52 3.19
C ASP A 40 2.08 11.98 2.88
N SER A 41 2.41 13.21 3.28
CA SER A 41 3.74 13.79 3.06
C SER A 41 4.24 14.52 4.29
N GLN A 42 5.53 14.39 4.58
CA GLN A 42 6.21 15.10 5.66
C GLN A 42 7.41 15.88 5.13
N VAL A 43 7.43 17.19 5.38
CA VAL A 43 8.57 18.06 5.04
C VAL A 43 9.62 18.01 6.16
N LYS A 44 10.87 17.74 5.79
CA LYS A 44 12.05 17.71 6.67
C LYS A 44 13.17 18.56 6.06
N GLY A 45 13.21 19.84 6.41
CA GLY A 45 14.16 20.78 5.82
C GLY A 45 13.92 20.95 4.31
N LYS A 46 14.90 20.56 3.49
CA LYS A 46 14.78 20.57 2.01
C LYS A 46 14.23 19.27 1.42
N GLU A 47 14.03 18.24 2.23
CA GLU A 47 13.47 16.96 1.80
C GLU A 47 11.95 16.92 2.07
N THR A 48 11.20 16.30 1.16
CA THR A 48 9.82 15.90 1.41
C THR A 48 9.74 14.38 1.31
N GLU A 49 9.30 13.73 2.37
CA GLU A 49 9.07 12.29 2.41
C GLU A 49 7.60 12.02 2.15
N PHE A 50 7.28 11.15 1.20
CA PHE A 50 5.92 10.72 0.90
C PHE A 50 5.72 9.27 1.35
N ALA A 51 4.53 8.97 1.86
CA ALA A 51 4.08 7.63 2.18
C ALA A 51 2.74 7.37 1.51
N THR A 52 2.73 6.54 0.47
CA THR A 52 1.51 6.06 -0.18
C THR A 52 1.16 4.68 0.35
N VAL A 53 -0.09 4.49 0.78
CA VAL A 53 -0.56 3.22 1.34
C VAL A 53 -1.84 2.78 0.64
N ILE A 54 -1.89 1.51 0.26
CA ILE A 54 -3.12 0.83 -0.17
C ILE A 54 -3.52 -0.12 0.96
N VAL A 55 -4.68 0.11 1.57
CA VAL A 55 -5.21 -0.68 2.69
C VAL A 55 -6.35 -1.55 2.19
N PHE A 56 -6.29 -2.84 2.53
CA PHE A 56 -7.32 -3.83 2.27
C PHE A 56 -7.95 -4.22 3.61
N LEU A 57 -9.20 -3.83 3.82
CA LEU A 57 -9.98 -4.20 5.00
C LEU A 57 -10.93 -5.34 4.62
N ARG A 58 -10.95 -6.38 5.44
CA ARG A 58 -11.90 -7.48 5.38
C ARG A 58 -12.93 -7.25 6.48
N GLU A 59 -14.20 -7.12 6.13
CA GLU A 59 -15.27 -6.90 7.11
C GLU A 59 -15.21 -7.98 8.20
N GLY A 60 -14.99 -7.59 9.46
CA GLY A 60 -14.89 -8.52 10.61
C GLY A 60 -13.56 -9.29 10.76
N HIS A 61 -12.59 -9.15 9.84
CA HIS A 61 -11.38 -9.98 9.80
C HIS A 61 -10.06 -9.18 9.69
N GLY A 62 -10.09 -7.91 10.12
CA GLY A 62 -8.93 -7.02 10.07
C GLY A 62 -8.51 -6.67 8.64
N GLY A 63 -7.24 -6.34 8.43
CA GLY A 63 -6.75 -5.92 7.12
C GLY A 63 -5.26 -6.07 6.93
N PHE A 64 -4.81 -5.76 5.72
CA PHE A 64 -3.40 -5.72 5.34
C PHE A 64 -3.15 -4.52 4.42
N MET A 65 -1.90 -4.19 4.17
CA MET A 65 -1.56 -3.01 3.39
C MET A 65 -0.32 -3.18 2.55
N PHE A 66 -0.26 -2.42 1.46
CA PHE A 66 0.92 -2.20 0.64
C PHE A 66 1.38 -0.76 0.83
N ILE A 67 2.68 -0.57 1.03
CA ILE A 67 3.29 0.71 1.41
C ILE A 67 4.37 1.06 0.40
N HIS A 68 4.35 2.31 -0.07
CA HIS A 68 5.40 2.90 -0.87
C HIS A 68 5.90 4.18 -0.21
N ASN A 69 7.21 4.31 -0.11
CA ASN A 69 7.86 5.51 0.37
C ASN A 69 8.71 6.13 -0.76
N GLU A 70 8.63 7.45 -0.88
CA GLU A 70 9.41 8.24 -1.83
C GLU A 70 9.99 9.47 -1.13
N LYS A 71 11.14 9.95 -1.61
CA LYS A 71 11.75 11.21 -1.15
C LYS A 71 11.99 12.13 -2.33
N THR A 72 11.60 13.38 -2.19
CA THR A 72 11.97 14.44 -3.14
C THR A 72 12.75 15.53 -2.43
N ARG A 73 13.55 16.28 -3.20
CA ARG A 73 14.31 17.42 -2.68
C ARG A 73 13.81 18.67 -3.39
N GLN A 74 13.46 19.71 -2.63
CA GLN A 74 13.14 21.01 -3.21
C GLN A 74 14.41 21.63 -3.79
N GLN A 75 14.32 22.15 -5.02
CA GLN A 75 15.41 22.86 -5.70
C GLN A 75 15.77 24.16 -4.97
#